data_AF-A0AAD9UMK4-F1
#
_entry.id   AF-A0AAD9UMK4-F1
#
_cell.length_a   1.000
_cell.length_b   1.000
_cell.length_c   1.000
_cell.angle_alpha   90.00
_cell.angle_beta   90.00
_cell.angle_gamma   90.00
#
_symmetry.space_group_name_H-M   'P 1'
#
loop_
_entity.id
_entity.type
_entity.pdbx_description
1 polymer ?
#
loop_
_entity_poly.entity_id
_entity_poly.type
_entity_poly.pdbx_seq_one_letter_code
_entity_poly.pdbx_strand_id
1 'polypeptide(L)'
;MIGVKETVSSKRPNVHLRLLLISLGLKFTLISIGMYLSYGMYLSAPKIRGDTYLLSTNTSPSKGANAKVFITHETKSLKAPISLPFSYLFALADVEHANGVLDDRFYKSPHFSLWKKIVALVVWDADRFLRYATDDLTYATEDSSAFFPLLPYGANLFGRFLLFLHKWLISFGYFTRGGVMPKIMYTAIGGLLFANLSNVLSVLSLYNLLLEILKRRQSLKGIGDEAHQTGMIETEPRGDIKVEKLAYLGALFYIIYPGAVHSISIYTEGIFSLATFTGLLLLFWAEDCRIAAKMSKSTSRNIVMTYVYEFGAVCSFFIGCFSRSNGTLLLAPLFFYTIRTCDVFSRFNLLWLDYAKRIEPNAKVEDYPAMHLVCLRFLVHWLKALIQAIILMIPAVAFQMYFYVMYCIRLTPDTFISISKYIEFFKLFLSQSGRSKLMEILKNDKQYTRSWCTAVPPSIYKYVQWKYWDVEFLYVLRDPMRLHIFSYACTTYAVGILCLVRFYKLYTAMFKKLQAQCNTTVCPDSFISNLTWVKPLVSIVSHAEFGLMIHLFITVVTFLFYAHTDIILRQVCPLPCYFLHFAIIVERLSDVKGIKIWEYDFERFYAVIILGYCVITMSIGLPLFTNFIGFT
;
A
#
# COMPACT_ATOMS: atom_id res chain seq x y z
N MET A 1 8.10 0.29 21.95
CA MET A 1 8.68 0.97 23.13
C MET A 1 8.51 0.11 24.39
N ILE A 2 9.15 -1.06 24.42
CA ILE A 2 9.42 -1.84 25.63
C ILE A 2 10.90 -2.19 25.56
N GLY A 3 11.63 -1.96 26.65
CA GLY A 3 13.09 -1.94 26.72
C GLY A 3 13.76 -3.23 26.28
N VAL A 4 14.31 -3.20 25.07
CA VAL A 4 15.65 -3.74 24.87
C VAL A 4 16.56 -2.75 25.59
N LYS A 5 17.30 -3.20 26.61
CA LYS A 5 18.39 -2.41 27.20
C LYS A 5 19.39 -2.13 26.08
N GLU A 6 19.25 -1.00 25.40
CA GLU A 6 20.27 -0.47 24.50
C GLU A 6 21.48 -0.11 25.37
N THR A 7 22.39 -1.07 25.51
CA THR A 7 23.72 -0.89 26.08
C THR A 7 24.69 -0.36 25.02
N VAL A 8 24.20 0.46 24.09
CA VAL A 8 24.98 1.00 22.97
C VAL A 8 24.98 2.52 23.05
N SER A 9 26.06 3.05 23.61
CA SER A 9 26.70 4.34 23.31
C SER A 9 25.79 5.54 23.00
N SER A 10 25.60 6.40 24.00
CA SER A 10 24.81 7.64 24.02
C SER A 10 25.27 8.77 23.05
N LYS A 11 26.08 8.47 22.02
CA LYS A 11 26.65 9.51 21.12
C LYS A 11 26.21 9.42 19.66
N ARG A 12 25.42 8.44 19.22
CA ARG A 12 24.88 8.45 17.85
C ARG A 12 23.58 9.27 17.80
N PRO A 13 23.48 10.29 16.93
CA PRO A 13 22.23 11.01 16.73
C PRO A 13 21.14 10.04 16.30
N ASN A 14 19.95 10.17 16.89
CA ASN A 14 18.83 9.27 16.68
C ASN A 14 18.52 9.12 15.17
N VAL A 15 18.78 7.94 14.60
CA VAL A 15 18.60 7.66 13.17
C VAL A 15 17.16 7.89 12.73
N HIS A 16 16.17 7.61 13.59
CA HIS A 16 14.77 7.89 13.31
C HIS A 16 14.52 9.39 13.13
N LEU A 17 15.11 10.24 13.97
CA LEU A 17 14.98 11.69 13.84
C LEU A 17 15.60 12.17 12.52
N ARG A 18 16.77 11.64 12.14
CA ARG A 18 17.41 11.97 10.85
C ARG A 18 16.53 11.57 9.66
N LEU A 19 16.03 10.34 9.64
CA LEU A 19 15.13 9.86 8.58
C LEU A 19 13.85 10.69 8.51
N LEU A 20 13.27 11.04 9.67
CA LEU A 20 12.09 11.87 9.76
C LEU A 20 12.34 13.27 9.15
N LEU A 21 13.42 13.93 9.54
CA LEU A 21 13.76 15.26 9.04
C LEU A 21 14.09 15.24 7.54
N ILE A 22 14.84 14.24 7.05
CA ILE A 22 15.14 14.06 5.62
C ILE A 22 13.86 13.82 4.85
N SER A 23 12.98 12.93 5.33
CA SER A 23 11.72 12.62 4.66
C SER A 23 10.79 13.83 4.61
N LEU A 24 10.67 14.59 5.69
CA LEU A 24 9.86 15.81 5.74
C LEU A 24 10.44 16.89 4.81
N GLY A 25 11.75 17.15 4.90
CA GLY A 25 12.43 18.15 4.08
C GLY A 25 12.31 17.83 2.59
N LEU A 26 12.54 16.57 2.20
CA LEU A 26 12.44 16.15 0.81
C LEU A 26 11.00 16.19 0.30
N LYS A 27 10.01 15.75 1.09
CA LYS A 27 8.59 15.84 0.69
C LYS A 27 8.14 17.29 0.54
N PHE A 28 8.48 18.15 1.48
CA PHE A 28 8.21 19.59 1.39
C PHE A 28 8.87 20.20 0.15
N THR A 29 10.11 19.84 -0.14
CA THR A 29 10.84 20.29 -1.33
C THR A 29 10.16 19.82 -2.62
N LEU A 30 9.82 18.54 -2.74
CA LEU A 30 9.14 17.99 -3.92
C LEU A 30 7.76 18.62 -4.14
N ILE A 31 6.97 18.81 -3.06
CA ILE A 31 5.69 19.51 -3.10
C ILE A 31 5.90 20.95 -3.57
N SER A 32 6.87 21.67 -3.00
CA SER A 32 7.16 23.05 -3.36
C SER A 32 7.60 23.19 -4.82
N ILE A 33 8.47 22.30 -5.30
CA ILE A 33 8.87 22.27 -6.72
C ILE A 33 7.66 21.94 -7.60
N GLY A 34 6.83 20.96 -7.22
CA GLY A 34 5.60 20.65 -7.95
C GLY A 34 4.67 21.87 -8.05
N MET A 35 4.44 22.57 -6.94
CA MET A 35 3.66 23.81 -6.91
C MET A 35 4.30 24.92 -7.76
N TYR A 36 5.62 25.05 -7.75
CA TYR A 36 6.37 26.04 -8.53
C TYR A 36 6.30 25.76 -10.03
N LEU A 37 6.57 24.53 -10.46
CA LEU A 37 6.49 24.11 -11.86
C LEU A 37 5.09 24.35 -12.43
N SER A 38 4.06 24.05 -11.64
CA SER A 38 2.66 24.26 -12.00
C SER A 38 2.27 25.74 -12.14
N TYR A 39 3.02 26.62 -11.48
CA TYR A 39 2.82 28.08 -11.57
C TYR A 39 3.63 28.70 -12.72
N GLY A 40 4.86 28.23 -12.94
CA GLY A 40 5.82 28.77 -13.90
C GLY A 40 5.59 28.30 -15.33
N MET A 41 5.14 27.05 -15.50
CA MET A 41 4.52 26.66 -16.76
C MET A 41 3.15 27.31 -16.76
N TYR A 42 3.03 28.45 -17.46
CA TYR A 42 1.76 28.83 -18.07
C TYR A 42 1.35 27.64 -18.94
N LEU A 43 0.73 26.63 -18.33
CA LEU A 43 -0.28 25.84 -18.98
C LEU A 43 -1.11 26.90 -19.67
N SER A 44 -0.94 26.97 -20.98
CA SER A 44 -1.66 27.89 -21.83
C SER A 44 -3.09 27.42 -21.69
N ALA A 45 -3.77 27.84 -20.62
CA ALA A 45 -5.15 27.51 -20.36
C ALA A 45 -5.84 28.07 -21.59
N PRO A 46 -6.29 27.20 -22.52
CA PRO A 46 -6.82 27.70 -23.77
C PRO A 46 -7.92 28.70 -23.42
N LYS A 47 -7.90 29.87 -24.06
CA LYS A 47 -8.91 30.91 -23.83
C LYS A 47 -10.28 30.28 -24.06
N ILE A 48 -11.07 30.27 -23.00
CA ILE A 48 -12.41 29.70 -22.87
C ILE A 48 -13.37 30.48 -23.77
N ARG A 49 -14.18 29.78 -24.58
CA ARG A 49 -15.49 30.25 -25.02
C ARG A 49 -16.51 29.39 -24.28
N GLY A 50 -17.29 30.01 -23.40
CA GLY A 50 -18.30 29.29 -22.63
C GLY A 50 -19.50 28.97 -23.51
N ASP A 51 -19.87 27.70 -23.58
CA ASP A 51 -21.21 27.30 -24.03
C ASP A 51 -22.08 27.09 -22.80
N THR A 52 -23.05 27.98 -22.62
CA THR A 52 -24.14 27.87 -21.66
C THR A 52 -25.15 26.85 -22.19
N TYR A 53 -25.32 25.73 -21.50
CA TYR A 53 -26.42 24.80 -21.80
C TYR A 53 -27.70 25.29 -21.12
N LEU A 54 -28.68 25.67 -21.92
CA LEU A 54 -30.02 25.97 -21.46
C LEU A 54 -30.75 24.66 -21.15
N LEU A 55 -31.00 24.37 -19.87
CA LEU A 55 -31.98 23.35 -19.48
C LEU A 55 -33.38 23.90 -19.83
N SER A 56 -33.90 23.51 -21.00
CA SER A 56 -35.30 23.75 -21.33
C SER A 56 -36.18 22.90 -20.41
N THR A 57 -36.79 23.53 -19.42
CA THR A 57 -37.94 22.99 -18.70
C THR A 57 -39.20 23.32 -19.50
N ASN A 58 -39.44 22.61 -20.60
CA ASN A 58 -40.76 22.59 -21.23
C ASN A 58 -41.56 21.39 -20.73
N THR A 59 -42.01 21.49 -19.47
CA THR A 59 -43.21 20.77 -19.03
C THR A 59 -44.05 21.76 -18.22
N SER A 60 -45.20 22.15 -18.79
CA SER A 60 -46.23 22.90 -18.07
C SER A 60 -46.51 22.25 -16.72
N PRO A 61 -46.69 23.03 -15.64
CA PRO A 61 -47.05 22.49 -14.33
C PRO A 61 -48.51 22.04 -14.38
N SER A 62 -48.76 20.75 -14.61
CA SER A 62 -50.03 20.15 -14.22
C SER A 62 -50.00 19.96 -12.70
N LYS A 63 -50.99 20.56 -12.04
CA LYS A 63 -51.13 20.59 -10.59
C LYS A 63 -51.36 19.18 -10.04
N GLY A 64 -50.46 18.72 -9.17
CA GLY A 64 -50.72 17.58 -8.29
C GLY A 64 -49.50 16.69 -8.10
N ALA A 65 -49.02 16.61 -6.86
CA ALA A 65 -47.91 15.77 -6.36
C ALA A 65 -46.48 16.31 -6.60
N ASN A 66 -45.93 16.92 -5.55
CA ASN A 66 -44.53 17.32 -5.41
C ASN A 66 -43.60 16.11 -5.25
N ALA A 67 -43.39 15.34 -6.31
CA ALA A 67 -42.26 14.42 -6.41
C ALA A 67 -41.27 15.00 -7.43
N LYS A 68 -40.18 15.61 -6.95
CA LYS A 68 -39.05 15.97 -7.82
C LYS A 68 -38.36 14.67 -8.25
N VAL A 69 -38.81 14.09 -9.35
CA VAL A 69 -38.13 12.97 -10.01
C VAL A 69 -36.94 13.56 -10.78
N PHE A 70 -35.73 13.30 -10.31
CA PHE A 70 -34.52 13.58 -11.07
C PHE A 70 -34.29 12.43 -12.05
N ILE A 71 -34.61 12.65 -13.33
CA ILE A 71 -34.25 11.71 -14.39
C ILE A 71 -32.81 12.02 -14.81
N THR A 72 -31.86 11.22 -14.34
CA THR A 72 -30.49 11.22 -14.88
C THR A 72 -30.47 10.45 -16.20
N HIS A 73 -30.42 11.16 -17.32
CA HIS A 73 -30.11 10.53 -18.61
C HIS A 73 -28.63 10.16 -18.64
N GLU A 74 -28.32 8.87 -18.77
CA GLU A 74 -27.00 8.36 -19.14
C GLU A 74 -26.74 8.82 -20.59
N THR A 75 -26.12 9.99 -20.78
CA THR A 75 -25.59 10.36 -22.09
C THR A 75 -24.44 9.42 -22.42
N LYS A 76 -24.56 8.68 -23.52
CA LYS A 76 -23.42 7.99 -24.12
C LYS A 76 -22.30 9.01 -24.27
N SER A 77 -21.20 8.76 -23.56
CA SER A 77 -19.92 9.45 -23.73
C SER A 77 -19.46 9.26 -25.18
N LEU A 78 -19.91 10.14 -26.06
CA LEU A 78 -19.19 10.48 -27.26
C LEU A 78 -17.94 11.22 -26.78
N LYS A 79 -16.76 10.74 -27.21
CA LYS A 79 -15.52 11.50 -27.17
C LYS A 79 -15.72 12.79 -27.98
N ALA A 80 -16.34 13.79 -27.36
CA ALA A 80 -16.34 15.15 -27.88
C ALA A 80 -14.94 15.74 -27.63
N PRO A 81 -14.42 16.59 -28.53
CA PRO A 81 -13.20 17.32 -28.27
C PRO A 81 -13.49 18.32 -27.15
N ILE A 82 -13.17 17.95 -25.91
CA ILE A 82 -13.35 18.82 -24.74
C ILE A 82 -12.20 19.82 -24.74
N SER A 83 -12.48 21.05 -25.22
CA SER A 83 -11.66 22.20 -24.91
C SER A 83 -12.00 22.69 -23.50
N LEU A 84 -11.30 22.16 -22.48
CA LEU A 84 -10.83 22.85 -21.26
C LEU A 84 -10.47 21.84 -20.14
N PRO A 85 -9.30 21.99 -19.49
CA PRO A 85 -8.95 21.26 -18.28
C PRO A 85 -9.40 22.07 -17.05
N PHE A 86 -10.70 22.31 -16.89
CA PHE A 86 -11.21 22.63 -15.55
C PHE A 86 -11.62 21.31 -14.92
N SER A 87 -10.92 20.89 -13.86
CA SER A 87 -11.45 19.81 -13.03
C SER A 87 -12.83 20.22 -12.52
N TYR A 88 -13.77 19.27 -12.47
CA TYR A 88 -15.11 19.48 -11.91
C TYR A 88 -15.06 20.13 -10.50
N LEU A 89 -13.94 19.99 -9.80
CA LEU A 89 -13.66 20.62 -8.51
C LEU A 89 -13.71 22.14 -8.51
N PHE A 90 -13.42 22.81 -9.63
CA PHE A 90 -13.50 24.28 -9.69
C PHE A 90 -14.94 24.76 -9.45
N ALA A 91 -15.94 24.05 -9.98
CA ALA A 91 -17.34 24.35 -9.71
C ALA A 91 -17.73 24.07 -8.25
N LEU A 92 -17.05 23.12 -7.58
CA LEU A 92 -17.27 22.82 -6.16
C LEU A 92 -16.60 23.82 -5.21
N ALA A 93 -15.67 24.65 -5.72
CA ALA A 93 -15.00 25.69 -4.94
C ALA A 93 -15.77 27.01 -4.92
N ASP A 94 -16.68 27.23 -5.87
CA ASP A 94 -17.59 28.38 -5.90
C ASP A 94 -18.82 28.11 -5.04
N VAL A 95 -18.71 28.45 -3.75
CA VAL A 95 -19.75 28.18 -2.74
C VAL A 95 -20.99 29.07 -2.94
N GLU A 96 -20.84 30.22 -3.60
CA GLU A 96 -21.94 31.16 -3.82
C GLU A 96 -22.78 30.78 -5.05
N HIS A 97 -22.19 30.10 -6.04
CA HIS A 97 -22.84 29.74 -7.30
C HIS A 97 -22.64 28.25 -7.66
N ALA A 98 -23.20 27.35 -6.85
CA ALA A 98 -23.19 25.90 -7.11
C ALA A 98 -23.88 25.47 -8.44
N ASN A 99 -24.53 26.41 -9.14
CA ASN A 99 -25.08 26.22 -10.48
C ASN A 99 -24.02 26.26 -11.59
N GLY A 100 -22.74 26.46 -11.24
CA GLY A 100 -21.62 26.51 -12.19
C GLY A 100 -21.46 27.86 -12.88
N VAL A 101 -22.19 28.90 -12.46
CA VAL A 101 -21.98 30.26 -12.93
C VAL A 101 -20.72 30.80 -12.25
N LEU A 102 -19.64 30.90 -13.03
CA LEU A 102 -18.33 31.33 -12.57
C LEU A 102 -18.37 32.76 -12.01
N ASP A 103 -18.14 32.94 -10.70
CA ASP A 103 -18.04 34.26 -10.08
C ASP A 103 -16.63 34.86 -10.24
N ASP A 104 -16.52 36.00 -10.91
CA ASP A 104 -15.29 36.80 -11.03
C ASP A 104 -14.62 37.10 -9.68
N ARG A 105 -15.39 37.16 -8.59
CA ARG A 105 -14.90 37.38 -7.22
C ARG A 105 -14.10 36.18 -6.71
N PHE A 106 -14.48 34.95 -7.06
CA PHE A 106 -13.71 33.76 -6.70
C PHE A 106 -12.34 33.79 -7.37
N TYR A 107 -12.28 34.07 -8.67
CA TYR A 107 -11.02 34.14 -9.43
C TYR A 107 -10.06 35.24 -8.94
N LYS A 108 -10.61 36.33 -8.39
CA LYS A 108 -9.83 37.43 -7.79
C LYS A 108 -9.51 37.19 -6.30
N SER A 109 -10.08 36.14 -5.70
CA SER A 109 -9.88 35.87 -4.27
C SER A 109 -8.50 35.25 -3.96
N PRO A 110 -7.96 35.47 -2.74
CA PRO A 110 -6.79 34.76 -2.25
C PRO A 110 -6.96 33.22 -2.27
N HIS A 111 -8.20 32.73 -2.14
CA HIS A 111 -8.50 31.30 -2.16
C HIS A 111 -8.21 30.68 -3.53
N PHE A 112 -8.54 31.37 -4.62
CA PHE A 112 -8.19 30.91 -5.97
C PHE A 112 -6.69 30.93 -6.21
N SER A 113 -5.97 31.91 -5.66
CA SER A 113 -4.49 31.92 -5.69
C SER A 113 -3.89 30.69 -5.00
N LEU A 114 -4.42 30.29 -3.84
CA LEU A 114 -4.01 29.06 -3.16
C LEU A 114 -4.38 27.81 -3.97
N TRP A 115 -5.59 27.76 -4.52
CA TRP A 115 -6.06 26.65 -5.35
C TRP A 115 -5.17 26.44 -6.57
N LYS A 116 -4.80 27.50 -7.30
CA LYS A 116 -3.86 27.44 -8.42
C LYS A 116 -2.52 26.82 -8.03
N LYS A 117 -2.05 27.04 -6.81
CA LYS A 117 -0.78 26.46 -6.35
C LYS A 117 -0.90 24.97 -6.07
N ILE A 118 -2.05 24.50 -5.56
CA ILE A 118 -2.23 23.10 -5.19
C ILE A 118 -2.86 22.25 -6.31
N VAL A 119 -3.43 22.86 -7.36
CA VAL A 119 -4.21 22.17 -8.40
C VAL A 119 -3.48 20.98 -8.99
N ALA A 120 -2.18 21.12 -9.28
CA ALA A 120 -1.40 20.04 -9.85
C ALA A 120 -1.18 18.83 -8.93
N LEU A 121 -1.38 19.01 -7.63
CA LEU A 121 -1.33 17.94 -6.64
C LEU A 121 -2.71 17.30 -6.41
N VAL A 122 -3.78 17.83 -7.00
CA VAL A 122 -5.17 17.40 -6.76
C VAL A 122 -5.96 17.07 -8.03
N VAL A 123 -5.28 16.92 -9.15
CA VAL A 123 -5.84 16.49 -10.45
C VAL A 123 -5.75 14.96 -10.63
N TRP A 124 -6.41 14.42 -11.66
CA TRP A 124 -6.39 12.99 -12.01
C TRP A 124 -7.04 12.07 -10.96
N ASP A 125 -6.35 11.03 -10.50
CA ASP A 125 -6.89 10.14 -9.46
C ASP A 125 -7.19 10.90 -8.17
N ALA A 126 -6.39 11.94 -7.85
CA ALA A 126 -6.63 12.79 -6.69
C ALA A 126 -7.95 13.55 -6.78
N ASP A 127 -8.34 13.99 -7.99
CA ASP A 127 -9.65 14.62 -8.23
C ASP A 127 -10.79 13.64 -7.90
N ARG A 128 -10.68 12.40 -8.39
CA ARG A 128 -11.67 11.34 -8.08
C ARG A 128 -11.75 11.08 -6.58
N PHE A 129 -10.61 10.94 -5.89
CA PHE A 129 -10.60 10.76 -4.43
C PHE A 129 -11.24 11.94 -3.70
N LEU A 130 -11.00 13.18 -4.15
CA LEU A 130 -11.60 14.36 -3.55
C LEU A 130 -13.09 14.46 -3.78
N ARG A 131 -13.56 14.12 -4.99
CA ARG A 131 -14.98 14.03 -5.29
C ARG A 131 -15.69 13.06 -4.34
N TYR A 132 -15.17 11.84 -4.18
CA TYR A 132 -15.76 10.89 -3.23
C TYR A 132 -15.66 11.39 -1.79
N ALA A 133 -14.57 12.07 -1.43
CA ALA A 133 -14.42 12.67 -0.12
C ALA A 133 -15.46 13.77 0.12
N THR A 134 -15.80 14.61 -0.86
CA THR A 134 -16.80 15.68 -0.69
C THR A 134 -18.23 15.18 -0.74
N ASP A 135 -18.49 14.14 -1.53
CA ASP A 135 -19.82 13.56 -1.76
C ASP A 135 -20.19 12.48 -0.73
N ASP A 136 -19.61 12.57 0.48
CA ASP A 136 -19.78 11.63 1.60
C ASP A 136 -19.65 10.15 1.19
N LEU A 137 -18.67 9.84 0.33
CA LEU A 137 -18.36 8.50 -0.20
C LEU A 137 -19.50 7.89 -1.01
N THR A 138 -20.16 8.71 -1.84
CA THR A 138 -21.12 8.24 -2.84
C THR A 138 -20.38 7.85 -4.12
N TYR A 139 -20.45 6.58 -4.50
CA TYR A 139 -19.81 6.05 -5.71
C TYR A 139 -20.84 5.98 -6.84
N ALA A 140 -21.02 7.09 -7.55
CA ALA A 140 -22.08 7.22 -8.55
C ALA A 140 -21.83 6.46 -9.86
N THR A 141 -20.58 6.10 -10.17
CA THR A 141 -20.21 5.44 -11.43
C THR A 141 -19.47 4.11 -11.22
N GLU A 142 -19.60 3.18 -12.17
CA GLU A 142 -18.97 1.85 -12.07
C GLU A 142 -17.43 1.93 -11.95
N ASP A 143 -16.80 2.85 -12.69
CA ASP A 143 -15.35 3.07 -12.66
C ASP A 143 -14.85 3.63 -11.31
N SER A 144 -15.76 4.10 -10.46
CA SER A 144 -15.44 4.50 -9.09
C SER A 144 -15.02 3.30 -8.20
N SER A 145 -15.32 2.06 -8.61
CA SER A 145 -14.94 0.83 -7.89
C SER A 145 -13.43 0.54 -7.82
N ALA A 146 -12.63 1.32 -8.53
CA ALA A 146 -11.18 1.32 -8.40
C ALA A 146 -10.68 2.09 -7.16
N PHE A 147 -11.48 3.01 -6.61
CA PHE A 147 -11.04 3.98 -5.61
C PHE A 147 -11.56 3.61 -4.22
N PHE A 148 -10.80 2.77 -3.55
CA PHE A 148 -11.16 2.25 -2.23
C PHE A 148 -11.38 3.38 -1.19
N PRO A 149 -12.27 3.17 -0.21
CA PRO A 149 -12.87 4.23 0.59
C PRO A 149 -11.94 4.87 1.63
N LEU A 150 -10.82 4.25 2.01
CA LEU A 150 -9.99 4.75 3.12
C LEU A 150 -9.46 6.17 2.88
N LEU A 151 -8.88 6.42 1.71
CA LEU A 151 -8.23 7.70 1.41
C LEU A 151 -9.25 8.84 1.30
N PRO A 152 -10.35 8.71 0.53
CA PRO A 152 -11.43 9.69 0.55
C PRO A 152 -12.00 9.96 1.95
N TYR A 153 -12.20 8.90 2.75
CA TYR A 153 -12.68 9.04 4.12
C TYR A 153 -11.70 9.82 4.99
N GLY A 154 -10.42 9.47 4.93
CA GLY A 154 -9.34 10.16 5.64
C GLY A 154 -9.22 11.63 5.22
N ALA A 155 -9.27 11.92 3.92
CA ALA A 155 -9.24 13.27 3.39
C ALA A 155 -10.42 14.12 3.91
N ASN A 156 -11.63 13.55 3.93
CA ASN A 156 -12.81 14.23 4.49
C ASN A 156 -12.65 14.48 6.00
N LEU A 157 -12.19 13.49 6.76
CA LEU A 157 -12.00 13.61 8.21
C LEU A 157 -10.95 14.67 8.57
N PHE A 158 -9.78 14.62 7.93
CA PHE A 158 -8.73 15.63 8.11
C PHE A 158 -9.20 17.01 7.64
N GLY A 159 -9.96 17.09 6.54
CA GLY A 159 -10.54 18.34 6.08
C GLY A 159 -11.52 18.96 7.08
N ARG A 160 -12.40 18.15 7.70
CA ARG A 160 -13.29 18.61 8.77
C ARG A 160 -12.51 19.09 10.00
N PHE A 161 -11.44 18.40 10.36
CA PHE A 161 -10.55 18.82 11.46
C PHE A 161 -9.87 20.16 11.15
N LEU A 162 -9.34 20.34 9.94
CA LEU A 162 -8.73 21.61 9.52
C LEU A 162 -9.74 22.76 9.49
N LEU A 163 -10.96 22.50 9.03
CA LEU A 163 -12.06 23.48 9.07
C LEU A 163 -12.37 23.89 10.52
N PHE A 164 -12.46 22.92 11.43
CA PHE A 164 -12.66 23.17 12.86
C PHE A 164 -11.52 24.02 13.43
N LEU A 165 -10.26 23.65 13.16
CA LEU A 165 -9.09 24.38 13.63
C LEU A 165 -9.04 25.81 13.07
N HIS A 166 -9.38 26.01 11.80
CA HIS A 166 -9.40 27.35 11.21
C HIS A 166 -10.51 28.22 11.83
N LYS A 167 -11.73 27.68 12.03
CA LYS A 167 -12.81 28.39 12.74
C LYS A 167 -12.42 28.73 14.18
N TRP A 168 -11.77 27.80 14.87
CA TRP A 168 -11.25 28.01 16.21
C TRP A 168 -10.22 29.15 16.21
N LEU A 169 -9.24 29.16 15.32
CA LEU A 169 -8.25 30.24 15.20
C LEU A 169 -8.86 31.60 14.82
N ILE A 170 -9.89 31.63 13.97
CA ILE A 170 -10.66 32.87 13.67
C ILE A 170 -11.30 33.41 14.95
N SER A 171 -11.85 32.55 15.81
CA SER A 171 -12.47 32.99 17.07
C SER A 171 -11.48 33.64 18.05
N PHE A 172 -10.18 33.38 17.92
CA PHE A 172 -9.10 34.05 18.67
C PHE A 172 -8.52 35.28 17.95
N GLY A 173 -9.03 35.65 16.78
CA GLY A 173 -8.55 36.81 16.03
C GLY A 173 -7.24 36.59 15.26
N TYR A 174 -6.74 35.36 15.11
CA TYR A 174 -5.52 35.08 14.34
C TYR A 174 -5.69 35.32 12.82
N PHE A 175 -6.93 35.31 12.31
CA PHE A 175 -7.25 35.57 10.91
C PHE A 175 -8.27 36.70 10.81
N THR A 176 -7.81 37.88 10.41
CA THR A 176 -8.62 39.11 10.31
C THR A 176 -9.12 39.39 8.89
N ARG A 177 -8.61 38.67 7.88
CA ARG A 177 -8.98 38.83 6.46
C ARG A 177 -9.06 37.46 5.76
N GLY A 178 -10.10 37.28 4.95
CA GLY A 178 -10.38 36.02 4.23
C GLY A 178 -11.30 35.13 5.06
N GLY A 179 -12.56 34.99 4.61
CA GLY A 179 -13.54 34.15 5.29
C GLY A 179 -13.13 32.67 5.34
N VAL A 180 -14.02 31.86 5.90
CA VAL A 180 -13.86 30.41 5.92
C VAL A 180 -13.72 29.89 4.48
N MET A 181 -12.63 29.17 4.20
CA MET A 181 -12.38 28.59 2.89
C MET A 181 -13.49 27.59 2.48
N PRO A 182 -13.68 27.29 1.18
CA PRO A 182 -14.60 26.23 0.75
C PRO A 182 -14.23 24.86 1.35
N LYS A 183 -15.24 24.02 1.65
CA LYS A 183 -15.05 22.66 2.24
C LYS A 183 -14.09 21.80 1.40
N ILE A 184 -14.19 21.88 0.07
CA ILE A 184 -13.32 21.15 -0.86
C ILE A 184 -11.84 21.49 -0.64
N MET A 185 -11.51 22.74 -0.32
CA MET A 185 -10.12 23.16 -0.13
C MET A 185 -9.52 22.58 1.16
N TYR A 186 -10.27 22.53 2.27
CA TYR A 186 -9.82 21.80 3.46
C TYR A 186 -9.68 20.31 3.21
N THR A 187 -10.59 19.72 2.43
CA THR A 187 -10.54 18.29 2.08
C THR A 187 -9.31 17.98 1.23
N ALA A 188 -8.98 18.85 0.27
CA ALA A 188 -7.76 18.78 -0.54
C ALA A 188 -6.49 18.85 0.32
N ILE A 189 -6.38 19.87 1.16
CA ILE A 189 -5.22 20.03 2.06
C ILE A 189 -5.14 18.87 3.05
N GLY A 190 -6.27 18.45 3.62
CA GLY A 190 -6.36 17.31 4.52
C GLY A 190 -5.92 16.00 3.86
N GLY A 191 -6.35 15.74 2.62
CA GLY A 191 -5.92 14.59 1.83
C GLY A 191 -4.42 14.60 1.54
N LEU A 192 -3.86 15.74 1.14
CA LEU A 192 -2.42 15.90 0.91
C LEU A 192 -1.61 15.66 2.19
N LEU A 193 -2.04 16.23 3.32
CA LEU A 193 -1.38 16.02 4.61
C LEU A 193 -1.47 14.55 5.05
N PHE A 194 -2.65 13.94 4.94
CA PHE A 194 -2.85 12.54 5.34
C PHE A 194 -2.00 11.56 4.52
N ALA A 195 -1.98 11.72 3.19
CA ALA A 195 -1.18 10.89 2.29
C ALA A 195 0.33 11.05 2.55
N ASN A 196 0.82 12.28 2.65
CA ASN A 196 2.24 12.55 2.83
C ASN A 196 2.75 12.23 4.23
N LEU A 197 1.97 12.48 5.29
CA LEU A 197 2.32 12.07 6.65
C LEU A 197 2.41 10.54 6.75
N SER A 198 1.47 9.83 6.11
CA SER A 198 1.53 8.36 6.05
C SER A 198 2.80 7.87 5.35
N ASN A 199 3.21 8.55 4.26
CA ASN A 199 4.45 8.26 3.57
C ASN A 199 5.69 8.47 4.48
N VAL A 200 5.76 9.60 5.19
CA VAL A 200 6.84 9.89 6.15
C VAL A 200 6.92 8.83 7.25
N LEU A 201 5.78 8.45 7.84
CA LEU A 201 5.73 7.39 8.85
C LEU A 201 6.13 6.02 8.28
N SER A 202 5.78 5.74 7.02
CA SER A 202 6.14 4.49 6.37
C SER A 202 7.66 4.31 6.20
N VAL A 203 8.43 5.41 6.07
CA VAL A 203 9.90 5.37 6.06
C VAL A 203 10.44 4.81 7.37
N LEU A 204 9.89 5.26 8.50
CA LEU A 204 10.30 4.81 9.83
C LEU A 204 9.93 3.34 10.05
N SER A 205 8.72 2.93 9.65
CA SER A 205 8.29 1.54 9.71
C SER A 205 9.15 0.64 8.82
N LEU A 206 9.49 1.08 7.59
CA LEU A 206 10.36 0.35 6.68
C LEU A 206 11.75 0.19 7.25
N TYR A 207 12.37 1.25 7.78
CA TYR A 207 13.69 1.19 8.39
C TYR A 207 13.75 0.12 9.49
N ASN A 208 12.80 0.14 10.43
CA ASN A 208 12.74 -0.84 11.52
C ASN A 208 12.49 -2.26 11.01
N LEU A 209 11.64 -2.41 9.99
CA LEU A 209 11.37 -3.70 9.36
C LEU A 209 12.60 -4.27 8.66
N LEU A 210 13.33 -3.45 7.89
CA LEU A 210 14.56 -3.87 7.22
C LEU A 210 15.64 -4.26 8.22
N LEU A 211 15.76 -3.48 9.31
CA LEU A 211 16.67 -3.78 10.41
C LEU A 211 16.36 -5.15 11.03
N GLU A 212 15.08 -5.45 11.25
CA GLU A 212 14.65 -6.74 11.82
C GLU A 212 14.90 -7.91 10.86
N ILE A 213 14.60 -7.74 9.57
CA ILE A 213 14.91 -8.74 8.53
C ILE A 213 16.41 -9.04 8.48
N LEU A 214 17.24 -8.00 8.45
CA LEU A 214 18.70 -8.14 8.37
C LEU A 214 19.29 -8.81 9.62
N LYS A 215 18.81 -8.47 10.82
CA LYS A 215 19.22 -9.14 12.07
C LYS A 215 18.91 -10.63 12.06
N ARG A 216 17.78 -11.03 11.47
CA ARG A 216 17.42 -12.45 11.30
C ARG A 216 18.28 -13.15 10.25
N ARG A 217 18.70 -12.46 9.19
CA ARG A 217 19.71 -13.02 8.27
C ARG A 217 21.05 -13.23 8.97
N GLN A 218 21.45 -12.31 9.84
CA GLN A 218 22.69 -12.43 10.62
C GLN A 218 22.66 -13.62 11.59
N SER A 219 21.50 -14.00 12.15
CA SER A 219 21.42 -15.18 13.02
C SER A 219 21.56 -16.50 12.27
N LEU A 220 21.50 -16.50 10.93
CA LEU A 220 21.66 -17.70 10.09
C LEU A 220 23.08 -17.91 9.57
N LYS A 221 24.08 -17.26 10.17
CA LYS A 221 25.51 -17.52 9.88
C LYS A 221 25.81 -19.02 10.01
N GLY A 222 26.53 -19.59 9.05
CA GLY A 222 26.79 -21.03 8.94
C GLY A 222 25.85 -21.75 7.96
N ILE A 223 24.56 -21.41 7.97
CA ILE A 223 23.51 -22.15 7.23
C ILE A 223 23.27 -21.58 5.81
N GLY A 224 24.01 -20.52 5.44
CA GLY A 224 23.88 -19.88 4.14
C GLY A 224 25.12 -19.12 3.64
N ASP A 225 26.31 -19.32 4.24
CA ASP A 225 27.47 -18.43 4.00
C ASP A 225 27.93 -18.29 2.53
N GLU A 226 27.81 -19.33 1.70
CA GLU A 226 28.07 -19.22 0.26
C GLU A 226 27.05 -18.32 -0.46
N ALA A 227 25.83 -18.25 0.05
CA ALA A 227 24.78 -17.36 -0.43
C ALA A 227 24.79 -15.98 0.26
N HIS A 228 25.42 -15.80 1.43
CA HIS A 228 25.63 -14.47 2.03
C HIS A 228 26.59 -13.60 1.21
N GLN A 229 27.38 -14.20 0.32
CA GLN A 229 28.11 -13.50 -0.75
C GLN A 229 27.19 -12.74 -1.74
N THR A 230 25.86 -12.91 -1.67
CA THR A 230 24.88 -12.12 -2.45
C THR A 230 24.65 -10.69 -1.93
N GLY A 231 25.34 -10.26 -0.87
CA GLY A 231 25.21 -8.87 -0.41
C GLY A 231 25.85 -8.45 0.91
N MET A 232 26.22 -9.39 1.79
CA MET A 232 26.93 -9.07 3.02
C MET A 232 28.27 -9.81 3.02
N ILE A 233 29.28 -9.20 2.38
CA ILE A 233 30.65 -9.71 2.47
C ILE A 233 31.11 -9.54 3.93
N GLU A 234 31.35 -10.67 4.59
CA GLU A 234 31.65 -10.82 6.02
C GLU A 234 33.12 -10.55 6.37
N THR A 235 33.81 -9.65 5.68
CA THR A 235 35.24 -9.42 5.98
C THR A 235 35.48 -8.49 7.17
N GLU A 236 34.46 -7.93 7.81
CA GLU A 236 34.66 -7.00 8.93
C GLU A 236 33.94 -7.37 10.26
N PRO A 237 34.62 -7.23 11.42
CA PRO A 237 34.06 -7.44 12.76
C PRO A 237 32.99 -6.40 13.18
N ARG A 238 32.41 -5.63 12.23
CA ARG A 238 31.43 -4.54 12.45
C ARG A 238 30.06 -4.86 11.83
N GLY A 239 29.57 -6.08 11.99
CA GLY A 239 28.32 -6.57 11.39
C GLY A 239 27.10 -5.67 11.63
N ASP A 240 26.97 -5.10 12.84
CA ASP A 240 25.82 -4.26 13.21
C ASP A 240 25.78 -2.93 12.44
N ILE A 241 26.95 -2.32 12.19
CA ILE A 241 27.04 -1.04 11.47
C ILE A 241 26.62 -1.23 10.01
N LYS A 242 27.00 -2.35 9.39
CA LYS A 242 26.62 -2.66 8.00
C LYS A 242 25.13 -2.91 7.88
N VAL A 243 24.52 -3.61 8.85
CA VAL A 243 23.06 -3.85 8.86
C VAL A 243 22.27 -2.57 9.05
N GLU A 244 22.67 -1.70 9.98
CA GLU A 244 22.05 -0.38 10.17
C GLU A 244 22.16 0.47 8.89
N LYS A 245 23.34 0.48 8.25
CA LYS A 245 23.59 1.18 6.98
C LYS A 245 22.67 0.68 5.86
N LEU A 246 22.53 -0.63 5.68
CA LEU A 246 21.65 -1.21 4.65
C LEU A 246 20.17 -0.87 4.90
N ALA A 247 19.70 -0.97 6.15
CA ALA A 247 18.34 -0.59 6.50
C ALA A 247 18.09 0.91 6.25
N TYR A 248 19.06 1.75 6.60
CA TYR A 248 19.01 3.20 6.36
C TYR A 248 18.98 3.53 4.86
N LEU A 249 19.83 2.89 4.05
CA LEU A 249 19.84 3.07 2.59
C LEU A 249 18.53 2.63 1.95
N GLY A 250 17.95 1.50 2.39
CA GLY A 250 16.65 1.03 1.89
C GLY A 250 15.52 2.02 2.21
N ALA A 251 15.53 2.58 3.43
CA ALA A 251 14.57 3.60 3.85
C ALA A 251 14.75 4.92 3.08
N LEU A 252 15.99 5.36 2.84
CA LEU A 252 16.26 6.53 2.00
C LEU A 252 15.78 6.33 0.57
N PHE A 253 16.04 5.15 -0.01
CA PHE A 253 15.60 4.85 -1.36
C PHE A 253 14.09 4.91 -1.50
N TYR A 254 13.35 4.41 -0.50
CA TYR A 254 11.90 4.53 -0.47
C TYR A 254 11.42 5.98 -0.58
N ILE A 255 12.15 6.98 -0.06
CA ILE A 255 11.75 8.40 -0.15
C ILE A 255 11.92 8.94 -1.58
N ILE A 256 13.01 8.58 -2.26
CA ILE A 256 13.38 9.09 -3.59
C ILE A 256 12.86 8.23 -4.75
N TYR A 257 12.34 7.04 -4.46
CA TYR A 257 11.84 6.12 -5.47
C TYR A 257 10.69 6.76 -6.29
N PRO A 258 10.61 6.56 -7.62
CA PRO A 258 9.61 7.23 -8.46
C PRO A 258 8.17 7.07 -7.96
N GLY A 259 7.77 5.87 -7.52
CA GLY A 259 6.44 5.65 -6.94
C GLY A 259 6.17 6.50 -5.68
N ALA A 260 7.19 6.76 -4.87
CA ALA A 260 7.08 7.62 -3.69
C ALA A 260 7.05 9.11 -4.06
N VAL A 261 7.68 9.52 -5.16
CA VAL A 261 7.53 10.86 -5.72
C VAL A 261 6.13 11.07 -6.27
N HIS A 262 5.53 10.07 -6.94
CA HIS A 262 4.14 10.15 -7.39
C HIS A 262 3.17 10.27 -6.20
N SER A 263 3.55 9.72 -5.06
CA SER A 263 2.80 9.78 -3.80
C SER A 263 2.91 11.12 -3.06
N ILE A 264 3.37 12.21 -3.72
CA ILE A 264 3.25 13.57 -3.16
C ILE A 264 1.83 14.14 -3.30
N SER A 265 1.06 13.62 -4.25
CA SER A 265 -0.36 13.93 -4.46
C SER A 265 -1.26 13.06 -3.57
N ILE A 266 -2.58 13.25 -3.65
CA ILE A 266 -3.57 12.52 -2.86
C ILE A 266 -3.70 11.10 -3.40
N TYR A 267 -2.85 10.21 -2.88
CA TYR A 267 -2.69 8.84 -3.34
C TYR A 267 -2.57 7.84 -2.19
N THR A 268 -2.97 6.60 -2.45
CA THR A 268 -3.10 5.54 -1.42
C THR A 268 -1.79 4.91 -0.98
N GLU A 269 -0.73 5.08 -1.77
CA GLU A 269 0.56 4.39 -1.64
C GLU A 269 1.20 4.60 -0.27
N GLY A 270 1.25 5.85 0.22
CA GLY A 270 1.84 6.13 1.54
C GLY A 270 1.11 5.43 2.68
N ILE A 271 -0.22 5.40 2.63
CA ILE A 271 -1.06 4.73 3.64
C ILE A 271 -0.92 3.21 3.52
N PHE A 272 -0.92 2.68 2.30
CA PHE A 272 -0.80 1.25 2.04
C PHE A 272 0.57 0.71 2.47
N SER A 273 1.66 1.44 2.17
CA SER A 273 3.01 1.11 2.63
C SER A 273 3.12 1.18 4.15
N LEU A 274 2.57 2.22 4.79
CA LEU A 274 2.57 2.34 6.26
C LEU A 274 1.88 1.14 6.91
N ALA A 275 0.68 0.81 6.45
CA ALA A 275 -0.10 -0.34 6.89
C ALA A 275 0.66 -1.66 6.70
N THR A 276 1.27 -1.85 5.53
CA THR A 276 2.03 -3.06 5.18
C THR A 276 3.27 -3.21 6.05
N PHE A 277 4.13 -2.19 6.12
CA PHE A 277 5.39 -2.25 6.87
C PHE A 277 5.15 -2.38 8.36
N THR A 278 4.18 -1.64 8.90
CA THR A 278 3.84 -1.73 10.32
C THR A 278 3.25 -3.10 10.65
N GLY A 279 2.33 -3.62 9.82
CA GLY A 279 1.76 -4.94 10.03
C GLY A 279 2.80 -6.05 9.98
N LEU A 280 3.72 -6.01 9.00
CA LEU A 280 4.83 -6.94 8.92
C LEU A 280 5.73 -6.86 10.16
N LEU A 281 6.17 -5.65 10.55
CA LEU A 281 7.01 -5.44 11.72
C LEU A 281 6.37 -5.99 13.01
N LEU A 282 5.06 -5.80 13.17
CA LEU A 282 4.31 -6.34 14.29
C LEU A 282 4.26 -7.88 14.27
N LEU A 283 4.15 -8.52 13.10
CA LEU A 283 4.27 -9.99 13.01
C LEU A 283 5.66 -10.49 13.44
N PHE A 284 6.72 -9.78 13.04
CA PHE A 284 8.09 -10.10 13.49
C PHE A 284 8.21 -10.02 15.02
N TRP A 285 7.71 -8.94 15.63
CA TRP A 285 7.73 -8.80 17.09
C TRP A 285 6.81 -9.80 17.81
N ALA A 286 5.66 -10.15 17.24
CA ALA A 286 4.78 -11.18 17.78
C ALA A 286 5.48 -12.54 17.84
N GLU A 287 6.23 -12.89 16.80
CA GLU A 287 7.04 -14.10 16.78
C GLU A 287 8.15 -14.07 17.82
N ASP A 288 8.86 -12.96 17.96
CA ASP A 288 9.93 -12.82 18.96
C ASP A 288 9.38 -13.00 20.38
N CYS A 289 8.23 -12.38 20.68
CA CYS A 289 7.53 -12.59 21.94
C CYS A 289 7.09 -14.04 22.14
N ARG A 290 6.66 -14.74 21.08
CA ARG A 290 6.29 -16.16 21.16
C ARG A 290 7.49 -17.04 21.48
N ILE A 291 8.63 -16.78 20.82
CA ILE A 291 9.88 -17.49 21.10
C ILE A 291 10.30 -17.23 22.55
N ALA A 292 10.31 -15.96 22.99
CA ALA A 292 10.66 -15.60 24.35
C ALA A 292 9.72 -16.24 25.40
N ALA A 293 8.42 -16.34 25.11
CA ALA A 293 7.46 -17.01 25.98
C ALA A 293 7.75 -18.51 26.14
N LYS A 294 8.21 -19.18 25.08
CA LYS A 294 8.60 -20.60 25.11
C LYS A 294 9.94 -20.83 25.83
N MET A 295 10.79 -19.82 25.94
CA MET A 295 12.14 -20.00 26.51
C MET A 295 12.29 -19.46 27.94
N SER A 296 11.44 -18.51 28.35
CA SER A 296 11.55 -17.83 29.64
C SER A 296 10.53 -18.32 30.67
N LYS A 297 10.96 -18.41 31.94
CA LYS A 297 10.07 -18.64 33.10
C LYS A 297 9.05 -17.50 33.30
N SER A 298 9.27 -16.31 32.72
CA SER A 298 8.33 -15.18 32.78
C SER A 298 7.36 -15.21 31.59
N THR A 299 6.41 -16.13 31.65
CA THR A 299 5.64 -16.58 30.49
C THR A 299 4.46 -15.65 30.13
N SER A 300 3.78 -15.05 31.10
CA SER A 300 2.48 -14.39 30.88
C SER A 300 2.57 -13.10 30.05
N ARG A 301 3.52 -12.22 30.33
CA ARG A 301 3.68 -10.94 29.62
C ARG A 301 3.97 -11.14 28.13
N ASN A 302 4.89 -12.05 27.81
CA ASN A 302 5.28 -12.32 26.43
C ASN A 302 4.15 -12.97 25.63
N ILE A 303 3.34 -13.83 26.25
CA ILE A 303 2.13 -14.38 25.64
C ILE A 303 1.13 -13.26 25.31
N VAL A 304 0.83 -12.37 26.26
CA VAL A 304 -0.08 -11.24 26.02
C VAL A 304 0.43 -10.34 24.90
N MET A 305 1.71 -9.97 24.92
CA MET A 305 2.31 -9.13 23.89
C MET A 305 2.28 -9.79 22.51
N THR A 306 2.43 -11.12 22.42
CA THR A 306 2.27 -11.86 21.16
C THR A 306 0.90 -11.58 20.54
N TYR A 307 -0.18 -11.71 21.31
CA TYR A 307 -1.53 -11.48 20.80
C TYR A 307 -1.82 -10.00 20.50
N VAL A 308 -1.29 -9.08 21.31
CA VAL A 308 -1.40 -7.64 21.05
C VAL A 308 -0.75 -7.28 19.71
N TYR A 309 0.45 -7.80 19.44
CA TYR A 309 1.13 -7.54 18.18
C TYR A 309 0.47 -8.25 16.99
N GLU A 310 -0.01 -9.50 17.14
CA GLU A 310 -0.80 -10.17 16.09
C GLU A 310 -2.06 -9.37 15.75
N PHE A 311 -2.81 -8.92 16.77
CA PHE A 311 -4.01 -8.12 16.57
C PHE A 311 -3.67 -6.78 15.88
N GLY A 312 -2.63 -6.09 16.34
CA GLY A 312 -2.15 -4.87 15.70
C GLY A 312 -1.74 -5.07 14.24
N ALA A 313 -1.12 -6.23 13.93
CA ALA A 313 -0.75 -6.58 12.56
C ALA A 313 -1.99 -6.79 11.66
N VAL A 314 -2.97 -7.55 12.14
CA VAL A 314 -4.24 -7.79 11.42
C VAL A 314 -5.00 -6.47 11.22
N CYS A 315 -5.06 -5.61 12.22
CA CYS A 315 -5.65 -4.27 12.09
C CYS A 315 -4.91 -3.42 11.05
N SER A 316 -3.58 -3.45 11.04
CA SER A 316 -2.78 -2.73 10.04
C SER A 316 -3.04 -3.27 8.62
N PHE A 317 -3.05 -4.60 8.44
CA PHE A 317 -3.37 -5.20 7.15
C PHE A 317 -4.83 -4.96 6.72
N PHE A 318 -5.78 -4.91 7.64
CA PHE A 318 -7.17 -4.54 7.37
C PHE A 318 -7.25 -3.12 6.81
N ILE A 319 -6.54 -2.15 7.43
CA ILE A 319 -6.40 -0.79 6.91
C ILE A 319 -5.79 -0.82 5.50
N GLY A 320 -4.80 -1.69 5.26
CA GLY A 320 -4.22 -1.91 3.93
C GLY A 320 -5.25 -2.39 2.90
N CYS A 321 -6.09 -3.37 3.26
CA CYS A 321 -7.16 -3.90 2.40
C CYS A 321 -8.29 -2.87 2.18
N PHE A 322 -8.51 -1.97 3.14
CA PHE A 322 -9.48 -0.89 3.03
C PHE A 322 -8.96 0.28 2.18
N SER A 323 -7.64 0.37 1.97
CA SER A 323 -7.02 1.40 1.13
C SER A 323 -6.91 0.99 -0.33
N ARG A 324 -6.76 -0.30 -0.65
CA ARG A 324 -6.60 -0.82 -2.01
C ARG A 324 -7.03 -2.28 -2.13
N SER A 325 -7.46 -2.68 -3.33
CA SER A 325 -7.75 -4.08 -3.69
C SER A 325 -6.56 -5.02 -3.48
N ASN A 326 -5.35 -4.56 -3.81
CA ASN A 326 -4.11 -5.35 -3.67
C ASN A 326 -3.73 -5.63 -2.21
N GLY A 327 -4.42 -5.02 -1.24
CA GLY A 327 -4.22 -5.36 0.17
C GLY A 327 -4.50 -6.82 0.49
N THR A 328 -5.33 -7.51 -0.30
CA THR A 328 -5.55 -8.96 -0.13
C THR A 328 -4.28 -9.79 -0.32
N LEU A 329 -3.26 -9.28 -1.03
CA LEU A 329 -1.95 -9.95 -1.15
C LEU A 329 -1.19 -10.01 0.18
N LEU A 330 -1.58 -9.22 1.19
CA LEU A 330 -1.07 -9.31 2.55
C LEU A 330 -1.47 -10.61 3.26
N LEU A 331 -2.40 -11.39 2.69
CA LEU A 331 -2.64 -12.77 3.11
C LEU A 331 -1.41 -13.66 2.94
N ALA A 332 -0.56 -13.42 1.94
CA ALA A 332 0.63 -14.23 1.73
C ALA A 332 1.61 -14.14 2.92
N PRO A 333 2.12 -12.96 3.32
CA PRO A 333 2.99 -12.88 4.49
C PRO A 333 2.29 -13.33 5.79
N LEU A 334 0.99 -13.10 5.97
CA LEU A 334 0.25 -13.61 7.13
C LEU A 334 0.17 -15.14 7.17
N PHE A 335 -0.02 -15.78 6.01
CA PHE A 335 -0.07 -17.23 5.87
C PHE A 335 1.28 -17.86 6.22
N PHE A 336 2.40 -17.33 5.72
CA PHE A 336 3.72 -17.85 6.06
C PHE A 336 4.14 -17.54 7.51
N TYR A 337 3.67 -16.43 8.08
CA TYR A 337 3.73 -16.23 9.54
C TYR A 337 2.97 -17.31 10.30
N THR A 338 1.78 -17.68 9.84
CA THR A 338 0.97 -18.75 10.44
C THR A 338 1.68 -20.10 10.37
N ILE A 339 2.28 -20.46 9.23
CA ILE A 339 3.06 -21.70 9.09
C ILE A 339 4.21 -21.71 10.11
N ARG A 340 5.03 -20.67 10.10
CA ARG A 340 6.25 -20.57 10.93
C ARG A 340 5.97 -20.62 12.43
N THR A 341 4.82 -20.09 12.84
CA THR A 341 4.47 -20.00 14.25
C THR A 341 3.50 -21.10 14.73
N CYS A 342 3.17 -22.05 13.85
CA CYS A 342 2.47 -23.28 14.18
C CYS A 342 3.39 -24.22 14.98
N ASP A 343 2.95 -24.66 16.16
CA ASP A 343 3.73 -25.55 17.03
C ASP A 343 4.14 -26.86 16.35
N VAL A 344 3.34 -27.38 15.42
CA VAL A 344 3.66 -28.60 14.67
C VAL A 344 4.77 -28.32 13.64
N PHE A 345 4.66 -27.27 12.84
CA PHE A 345 5.65 -26.96 11.82
C PHE A 345 6.97 -26.44 12.40
N SER A 346 6.93 -25.71 13.52
CA SER A 346 8.14 -25.26 14.20
C SER A 346 9.04 -26.42 14.65
N ARG A 347 8.49 -27.63 14.84
CA ARG A 347 9.28 -28.83 15.17
C ARG A 347 10.12 -29.35 14.01
N PHE A 348 9.64 -29.16 12.79
CA PHE A 348 10.36 -29.55 11.58
C PHE A 348 11.25 -28.42 11.05
N ASN A 349 11.15 -27.23 11.63
CA ASN A 349 11.93 -26.07 11.26
C ASN A 349 13.31 -26.10 11.94
N LEU A 350 14.32 -26.51 11.18
CA LEU A 350 15.72 -26.59 11.61
C LEU A 350 16.30 -25.21 11.94
N LEU A 351 15.79 -24.15 11.31
CA LEU A 351 16.24 -22.77 11.55
C LEU A 351 15.68 -22.20 12.87
N TRP A 352 14.69 -22.86 13.47
CA TRP A 352 14.01 -22.36 14.66
C TRP A 352 14.97 -22.14 15.82
N LEU A 353 15.91 -23.05 16.04
CA LEU A 353 16.87 -22.95 17.15
C LEU A 353 17.83 -21.77 16.95
N ASP A 354 18.27 -21.49 15.72
CA ASP A 354 19.15 -20.36 15.43
C ASP A 354 18.43 -19.02 15.65
N TYR A 355 17.15 -18.94 15.25
CA TYR A 355 16.30 -17.79 15.59
C TYR A 355 16.06 -17.68 17.10
N ALA A 356 15.89 -18.79 17.81
CA ALA A 356 15.66 -18.78 19.25
C ALA A 356 16.89 -18.31 20.03
N LYS A 357 18.09 -18.78 19.66
CA LYS A 357 19.37 -18.39 20.27
C LYS A 357 19.66 -16.90 20.14
N ARG A 358 19.14 -16.24 19.09
CA ARG A 358 19.22 -14.77 18.95
C ARG A 358 18.48 -14.04 20.08
N ILE A 359 17.34 -14.58 20.52
CA ILE A 359 16.47 -13.96 21.52
C ILE A 359 16.89 -14.38 22.93
N GLU A 360 17.13 -15.68 23.13
CA GLU A 360 17.58 -16.28 24.37
C GLU A 360 18.79 -17.17 24.08
N PRO A 361 20.03 -16.72 24.36
CA PRO A 361 21.26 -17.46 24.02
C PRO A 361 21.30 -18.88 24.60
N ASN A 362 20.63 -19.10 25.73
CA ASN A 362 20.55 -20.39 26.42
C ASN A 362 19.32 -21.22 26.03
N ALA A 363 18.63 -20.86 24.94
CA ALA A 363 17.45 -21.57 24.46
C ALA A 363 17.74 -23.07 24.28
N LYS A 364 16.92 -23.90 24.93
CA LYS A 364 16.92 -25.36 24.77
C LYS A 364 15.60 -25.79 24.11
N VAL A 365 15.63 -26.93 23.44
CA VAL A 365 14.40 -27.53 22.90
C VAL A 365 13.59 -28.03 24.08
N GLU A 366 12.38 -27.48 24.30
CA GLU A 366 11.47 -27.95 25.35
C GLU A 366 10.93 -29.35 25.04
N ASP A 367 10.66 -30.10 26.11
CA ASP A 367 10.02 -31.42 26.03
C ASP A 367 8.58 -31.34 25.49
N TYR A 368 8.17 -32.42 24.83
CA TYR A 368 6.93 -32.45 24.07
C TYR A 368 5.70 -32.54 24.99
N PRO A 369 4.68 -31.66 24.82
CA PRO A 369 3.38 -31.89 25.41
C PRO A 369 2.73 -33.14 24.78
N ALA A 370 1.83 -33.78 25.52
CA ALA A 370 1.08 -34.94 25.07
C ALA A 370 0.39 -34.71 23.70
N MET A 371 0.34 -35.75 22.85
CA MET A 371 -0.10 -35.65 21.45
C MET A 371 -1.50 -35.02 21.27
N HIS A 372 -2.43 -35.28 22.19
CA HIS A 372 -3.77 -34.69 22.14
C HIS A 372 -3.75 -33.16 22.29
N LEU A 373 -2.87 -32.61 23.14
CA LEU A 373 -2.68 -31.16 23.28
C LEU A 373 -2.07 -30.55 22.01
N VAL A 374 -1.19 -31.27 21.33
CA VAL A 374 -0.61 -30.84 20.04
C VAL A 374 -1.69 -30.72 18.98
N CYS A 375 -2.58 -31.72 18.88
CA CYS A 375 -3.69 -31.72 17.93
C CYS A 375 -4.65 -30.56 18.20
N LEU A 376 -5.03 -30.34 19.47
CA LEU A 376 -5.90 -29.24 19.86
C LEU A 376 -5.27 -27.87 19.54
N ARG A 377 -3.98 -27.68 19.88
CA ARG A 377 -3.26 -26.44 19.56
C ARG A 377 -3.18 -26.20 18.06
N PHE A 378 -2.96 -27.24 17.26
CA PHE A 378 -2.95 -27.16 15.81
C PHE A 378 -4.30 -26.68 15.26
N LEU A 379 -5.42 -27.28 15.71
CA LEU A 379 -6.76 -26.88 15.30
C LEU A 379 -7.08 -25.43 15.68
N VAL A 380 -6.80 -25.04 16.93
CA VAL A 380 -7.03 -23.67 17.41
C VAL A 380 -6.19 -22.65 16.63
N HIS A 381 -4.92 -22.98 16.35
CA HIS A 381 -4.02 -22.13 15.59
C HIS A 381 -4.54 -21.86 14.17
N TRP A 382 -4.99 -22.89 13.46
CA TRP A 382 -5.53 -22.73 12.10
C TRP A 382 -6.92 -22.10 12.07
N LEU A 383 -7.77 -22.36 13.06
CA LEU A 383 -9.03 -21.64 13.21
C LEU A 383 -8.79 -20.14 13.41
N LYS A 384 -7.82 -19.76 14.26
CA LYS A 384 -7.40 -18.37 14.44
C LYS A 384 -6.92 -17.76 13.12
N ALA A 385 -6.08 -18.46 12.37
CA ALA A 385 -5.57 -17.99 11.08
C ALA A 385 -6.68 -17.79 10.05
N LEU A 386 -7.67 -18.70 10.00
CA LEU A 386 -8.85 -18.55 9.15
C LEU A 386 -9.66 -17.29 9.52
N ILE A 387 -9.89 -17.04 10.81
CA ILE A 387 -10.58 -15.83 11.28
C ILE A 387 -9.80 -14.58 10.86
N GLN A 388 -8.48 -14.57 11.04
CA GLN A 388 -7.64 -13.44 10.61
C GLN A 388 -7.73 -13.22 9.08
N ALA A 389 -7.68 -14.29 8.28
CA ALA A 389 -7.83 -14.19 6.83
C ALA A 389 -9.21 -13.64 6.42
N ILE A 390 -10.29 -14.11 7.06
CA ILE A 390 -11.64 -13.58 6.84
C ILE A 390 -11.70 -12.09 7.17
N ILE A 391 -11.13 -11.65 8.30
CA ILE A 391 -11.09 -10.24 8.68
C ILE A 391 -10.42 -9.39 7.59
N LEU A 392 -9.29 -9.83 7.04
CA LEU A 392 -8.60 -9.09 5.96
C LEU A 392 -9.41 -9.02 4.67
N MET A 393 -10.27 -10.01 4.39
CA MET A 393 -11.12 -10.02 3.21
C MET A 393 -12.37 -9.14 3.34
N ILE A 394 -12.80 -8.78 4.56
CA ILE A 394 -14.01 -7.99 4.81
C ILE A 394 -14.03 -6.68 3.99
N PRO A 395 -12.98 -5.83 3.96
CA PRO A 395 -12.96 -4.61 3.15
C PRO A 395 -13.25 -4.86 1.67
N ALA A 396 -12.56 -5.83 1.07
CA ALA A 396 -12.69 -6.13 -0.34
C ALA A 396 -14.08 -6.70 -0.66
N VAL A 397 -14.57 -7.63 0.18
CA VAL A 397 -15.90 -8.25 0.02
C VAL A 397 -16.99 -7.21 0.21
N ALA A 398 -16.93 -6.37 1.24
CA ALA A 398 -17.93 -5.34 1.48
C ALA A 398 -17.96 -4.32 0.33
N PHE A 399 -16.80 -3.92 -0.19
CA PHE A 399 -16.74 -2.99 -1.31
C PHE A 399 -17.28 -3.61 -2.62
N GLN A 400 -16.91 -4.85 -2.95
CA GLN A 400 -17.49 -5.55 -4.10
C GLN A 400 -19.01 -5.75 -3.95
N MET A 401 -19.47 -6.09 -2.74
CA MET A 401 -20.88 -6.29 -2.44
C MET A 401 -21.69 -5.00 -2.55
N TYR A 402 -21.12 -3.88 -2.10
CA TYR A 402 -21.71 -2.55 -2.27
C TYR A 402 -22.00 -2.26 -3.74
N PHE A 403 -21.03 -2.44 -4.63
CA PHE A 403 -21.25 -2.26 -6.06
C PHE A 403 -22.25 -3.25 -6.65
N TYR A 404 -22.21 -4.51 -6.21
CA TYR A 404 -23.20 -5.50 -6.64
C TYR A 404 -24.62 -5.05 -6.29
N VAL A 405 -24.85 -4.57 -5.07
CA VAL A 405 -26.16 -4.07 -4.66
C VAL A 405 -26.55 -2.81 -5.42
N MET A 406 -25.62 -1.89 -5.65
CA MET A 406 -25.90 -0.62 -6.33
C MET A 406 -26.22 -0.79 -7.83
N TYR A 407 -25.62 -1.77 -8.51
CA TYR A 407 -25.69 -1.87 -9.98
C TYR A 407 -26.34 -3.15 -10.51
N CYS A 408 -26.42 -4.23 -9.72
CA CYS A 408 -26.99 -5.51 -10.15
C CYS A 408 -28.36 -5.81 -9.53
N ILE A 409 -28.79 -5.07 -8.50
CA ILE A 409 -30.06 -5.28 -7.81
C ILE A 409 -31.00 -4.11 -8.10
N ARG A 410 -32.27 -4.40 -8.37
CA ARG A 410 -33.29 -3.37 -8.52
C ARG A 410 -33.63 -2.78 -7.14
N LEU A 411 -33.23 -1.53 -6.91
CA LEU A 411 -33.44 -0.82 -5.66
C LEU A 411 -34.67 0.08 -5.73
N THR A 412 -35.44 0.17 -4.63
CA THR A 412 -36.43 1.23 -4.46
C THR A 412 -35.72 2.57 -4.21
N PRO A 413 -36.33 3.72 -4.52
CA PRO A 413 -35.71 5.03 -4.29
C PRO A 413 -35.26 5.24 -2.84
N ASP A 414 -36.08 4.85 -1.86
CA ASP A 414 -35.74 4.96 -0.44
C ASP A 414 -34.56 4.08 -0.06
N THR A 415 -34.51 2.85 -0.59
CA THR A 415 -33.39 1.94 -0.36
C THR A 415 -32.12 2.52 -0.96
N PHE A 416 -32.16 2.99 -2.21
CA PHE A 416 -31.04 3.62 -2.89
C PHE A 416 -30.49 4.81 -2.10
N ILE A 417 -31.36 5.74 -1.66
CA ILE A 417 -30.93 6.89 -0.86
C ILE A 417 -30.25 6.42 0.43
N SER A 418 -30.82 5.41 1.11
CA SER A 418 -30.29 4.91 2.39
C SER A 418 -28.93 4.22 2.30
N ILE A 419 -28.59 3.61 1.16
CA ILE A 419 -27.34 2.84 0.99
C ILE A 419 -26.37 3.47 -0.01
N SER A 420 -26.73 4.56 -0.68
CA SER A 420 -25.89 5.22 -1.69
C SER A 420 -24.54 5.68 -1.13
N LYS A 421 -24.49 6.06 0.15
CA LYS A 421 -23.26 6.37 0.88
C LYS A 421 -22.59 5.08 1.36
N TYR A 422 -21.34 4.85 0.96
CA TYR A 422 -20.63 3.63 1.32
C TYR A 422 -20.56 3.36 2.84
N ILE A 423 -20.41 4.39 3.67
CA ILE A 423 -20.38 4.22 5.14
C ILE A 423 -21.70 3.67 5.68
N GLU A 424 -22.84 4.13 5.15
CA GLU A 424 -24.16 3.65 5.59
C GLU A 424 -24.37 2.21 5.14
N PHE A 425 -23.97 1.88 3.91
CA PHE A 425 -23.92 0.49 3.46
C PHE A 425 -23.01 -0.38 4.35
N PHE A 426 -21.82 0.11 4.71
CA PHE A 426 -20.85 -0.64 5.51
C PHE A 426 -21.36 -0.91 6.94
N LYS A 427 -22.04 0.07 7.56
CA LYS A 427 -22.75 -0.13 8.84
C LYS A 427 -23.84 -1.18 8.74
N LEU A 428 -24.61 -1.15 7.65
CA LEU A 428 -25.64 -2.14 7.36
C LEU A 428 -25.02 -3.54 7.16
N PHE A 429 -23.88 -3.64 6.48
CA PHE A 429 -23.15 -4.88 6.26
C PHE A 429 -22.62 -5.52 7.57
N LEU A 430 -22.15 -4.70 8.52
CA LEU A 430 -21.56 -5.20 9.77
C LEU A 430 -22.59 -5.49 10.88
N SER A 431 -23.72 -4.77 10.92
CA SER A 431 -24.72 -4.92 11.99
C SER A 431 -25.60 -6.16 11.79
N GLN A 432 -26.05 -6.79 12.88
CA GLN A 432 -26.93 -7.97 12.80
C GLN A 432 -28.31 -7.65 12.17
N SER A 433 -28.93 -6.53 12.58
CA SER A 433 -30.18 -6.04 11.98
C SER A 433 -29.97 -5.63 10.53
N GLY A 434 -28.87 -4.94 10.23
CA GLY A 434 -28.52 -4.54 8.87
C GLY A 434 -28.29 -5.72 7.93
N ARG A 435 -27.67 -6.81 8.39
CA ARG A 435 -27.52 -8.04 7.60
C ARG A 435 -28.85 -8.65 7.19
N SER A 436 -29.87 -8.61 8.06
CA SER A 436 -31.21 -9.10 7.73
C SER A 436 -31.85 -8.25 6.62
N LYS A 437 -31.75 -6.92 6.74
CA LYS A 437 -32.20 -5.98 5.70
C LYS A 437 -31.40 -6.13 4.40
N LEU A 438 -30.10 -6.39 4.46
CA LEU A 438 -29.27 -6.64 3.29
C LEU A 438 -29.72 -7.91 2.54
N MET A 439 -30.02 -8.98 3.28
CA MET A 439 -30.55 -10.21 2.69
C MET A 439 -31.93 -10.01 2.06
N GLU A 440 -32.76 -9.13 2.61
CA GLU A 440 -34.02 -8.72 1.97
C GLU A 440 -33.77 -7.98 0.66
N ILE A 441 -32.87 -6.99 0.65
CA ILE A 441 -32.47 -6.26 -0.56
C ILE A 441 -31.95 -7.22 -1.64
N LEU A 442 -31.13 -8.21 -1.27
CA LEU A 442 -30.57 -9.19 -2.20
C LEU A 442 -31.58 -10.16 -2.80
N LYS A 443 -32.77 -10.28 -2.21
CA LYS A 443 -33.88 -11.07 -2.77
C LYS A 443 -34.67 -10.32 -3.84
N ASN A 444 -34.48 -9.00 -3.97
CA ASN A 444 -35.12 -8.22 -5.03
C ASN A 444 -34.66 -8.69 -6.42
N ASP A 445 -35.47 -8.35 -7.42
CA ASP A 445 -35.17 -8.67 -8.81
C ASP A 445 -33.80 -8.15 -9.23
N LYS A 446 -33.05 -9.02 -9.92
CA LYS A 446 -31.75 -8.66 -10.47
C LYS A 446 -31.93 -7.80 -11.71
N GLN A 447 -31.19 -6.70 -11.77
CA GLN A 447 -31.06 -5.86 -12.94
C GLN A 447 -29.89 -6.40 -13.78
N TYR A 448 -30.15 -7.36 -14.67
CA TYR A 448 -29.12 -8.02 -15.49
C TYR A 448 -28.58 -7.18 -16.65
N THR A 449 -28.54 -5.85 -16.52
CA THR A 449 -28.07 -4.99 -17.61
C THR A 449 -26.56 -5.03 -17.80
N ARG A 450 -25.80 -5.43 -16.78
CA ARG A 450 -24.33 -5.47 -16.82
C ARG A 450 -23.82 -6.92 -16.86
N SER A 451 -22.89 -7.20 -17.78
CA SER A 451 -22.37 -8.56 -18.00
C SER A 451 -21.71 -9.16 -16.75
N TRP A 452 -21.03 -8.34 -15.95
CA TRP A 452 -20.33 -8.77 -14.75
C TRP A 452 -21.25 -9.19 -13.60
N CYS A 453 -22.53 -8.79 -13.61
CA CYS A 453 -23.52 -9.23 -12.61
C CYS A 453 -23.86 -10.73 -12.73
N THR A 454 -23.62 -11.33 -13.90
CA THR A 454 -23.89 -12.75 -14.19
C THR A 454 -22.67 -13.65 -14.02
N ALA A 455 -21.47 -13.08 -13.87
CA ALA A 455 -20.25 -13.85 -13.65
C ALA A 455 -20.28 -14.57 -12.28
N VAL A 456 -19.57 -15.69 -12.17
CA VAL A 456 -19.47 -16.46 -10.92
C VAL A 456 -17.98 -16.64 -10.55
N PRO A 457 -17.47 -15.93 -9.51
CA PRO A 457 -18.15 -14.88 -8.75
C PRO A 457 -18.31 -13.56 -9.55
N PRO A 458 -19.31 -12.71 -9.24
CA PRO A 458 -19.42 -11.38 -9.80
C PRO A 458 -18.19 -10.53 -9.43
N SER A 459 -17.63 -9.80 -10.40
CA SER A 459 -16.46 -8.95 -10.14
C SER A 459 -16.54 -7.66 -10.96
N ILE A 460 -16.99 -6.58 -10.32
CA ILE A 460 -16.96 -5.25 -10.93
C ILE A 460 -15.52 -4.80 -11.17
N TYR A 461 -14.58 -5.19 -10.30
CA TYR A 461 -13.18 -4.79 -10.44
C TYR A 461 -12.57 -5.33 -11.73
N LYS A 462 -12.75 -6.63 -12.02
CA LYS A 462 -12.32 -7.23 -13.29
C LYS A 462 -12.98 -6.55 -14.48
N TYR A 463 -14.28 -6.25 -14.39
CA TYR A 463 -15.01 -5.54 -15.43
C TYR A 463 -14.45 -4.14 -15.67
N VAL A 464 -14.14 -3.38 -14.61
CA VAL A 464 -13.63 -2.02 -14.75
C VAL A 464 -12.24 -2.01 -15.35
N GLN A 465 -11.36 -2.90 -14.90
CA GLN A 465 -10.02 -3.07 -15.47
C GLN A 465 -10.07 -3.36 -16.97
N TRP A 466 -10.96 -4.26 -17.39
CA TRP A 466 -11.12 -4.58 -18.80
C TRP A 466 -11.80 -3.44 -19.58
N LYS A 467 -12.94 -2.93 -19.08
CA LYS A 467 -13.82 -2.01 -19.82
C LYS A 467 -13.30 -0.58 -19.90
N TYR A 468 -12.75 -0.06 -18.81
CA TYR A 468 -12.36 1.36 -18.71
C TYR A 468 -10.85 1.55 -18.78
N TRP A 469 -10.07 0.52 -18.46
CA TRP A 469 -8.62 0.64 -18.41
C TRP A 469 -7.91 -0.16 -19.51
N ASP A 470 -8.60 -0.96 -20.32
CA ASP A 470 -7.95 -1.76 -21.37
C ASP A 470 -6.87 -2.71 -20.83
N VAL A 471 -7.09 -3.23 -19.61
CA VAL A 471 -6.19 -4.21 -18.98
C VAL A 471 -6.50 -5.60 -19.51
N GLU A 472 -5.53 -6.19 -20.21
CA GLU A 472 -5.62 -7.51 -20.82
C GLU A 472 -4.31 -8.30 -20.65
N PHE A 473 -4.37 -9.63 -20.88
CA PHE A 473 -3.19 -10.49 -20.82
C PHE A 473 -2.17 -10.10 -21.91
N LEU A 474 -0.90 -9.96 -21.52
CA LEU A 474 0.21 -9.48 -22.34
C LEU A 474 0.02 -8.04 -22.85
N TYR A 475 -0.51 -7.16 -22.00
CA TYR A 475 -0.82 -5.75 -22.29
C TYR A 475 0.23 -5.02 -23.15
N VAL A 476 1.52 -5.17 -22.83
CA VAL A 476 2.63 -4.51 -23.57
C VAL A 476 2.91 -5.15 -24.92
N LEU A 477 2.75 -6.47 -25.05
CA LEU A 477 3.09 -7.17 -26.30
C LEU A 477 2.02 -6.99 -27.39
N ARG A 478 0.80 -6.58 -27.01
CA ARG A 478 -0.31 -6.37 -27.95
C ARG A 478 -0.14 -5.14 -28.84
N ASP A 479 0.60 -4.14 -28.37
CA ASP A 479 0.78 -2.88 -29.08
C ASP A 479 2.22 -2.38 -28.89
N PRO A 480 3.06 -2.41 -29.95
CA PRO A 480 4.44 -1.93 -29.91
C PRO A 480 4.57 -0.49 -29.41
N MET A 481 3.53 0.34 -29.61
CA MET A 481 3.53 1.70 -29.09
C MET A 481 3.56 1.73 -27.57
N ARG A 482 3.22 0.65 -26.85
CA ARG A 482 3.28 0.55 -25.38
C ARG A 482 4.67 0.18 -24.86
N LEU A 483 5.63 -0.12 -25.73
CA LEU A 483 6.99 -0.50 -25.30
C LEU A 483 7.69 0.61 -24.51
N HIS A 484 7.38 1.89 -24.79
CA HIS A 484 7.92 3.00 -24.01
C HIS A 484 7.44 2.97 -22.54
N ILE A 485 6.20 2.52 -22.29
CA ILE A 485 5.65 2.35 -20.92
C ILE A 485 6.43 1.26 -20.18
N PHE A 486 6.75 0.16 -20.88
CA PHE A 486 7.60 -0.88 -20.31
C PHE A 486 9.02 -0.38 -20.03
N SER A 487 9.60 0.42 -20.94
CA SER A 487 10.92 1.03 -20.73
C SER A 487 10.94 1.95 -19.50
N TYR A 488 9.82 2.59 -19.19
CA TYR A 488 9.63 3.39 -17.98
C TYR A 488 9.48 2.53 -16.70
N ALA A 489 9.16 1.25 -16.81
CA ALA A 489 9.08 0.34 -15.66
C ALA A 489 10.29 -0.62 -15.57
N CYS A 490 11.16 -0.66 -16.59
CA CYS A 490 12.11 -1.75 -16.80
C CYS A 490 13.10 -1.92 -15.65
N THR A 491 13.55 -0.82 -15.03
CA THR A 491 14.48 -0.86 -13.90
C THR A 491 13.83 -1.47 -12.67
N THR A 492 12.52 -1.22 -12.45
CA THR A 492 11.78 -1.83 -11.34
C THR A 492 11.58 -3.33 -11.57
N TYR A 493 11.28 -3.74 -12.81
CA TYR A 493 11.25 -5.17 -13.15
C TYR A 493 12.58 -5.84 -12.94
N ALA A 494 13.67 -5.24 -13.41
CA ALA A 494 14.99 -5.85 -13.32
C ALA A 494 15.49 -5.91 -11.87
N VAL A 495 15.23 -4.92 -11.01
CA VAL A 495 15.47 -5.04 -9.55
C VAL A 495 14.63 -6.17 -8.94
N GLY A 496 13.34 -6.27 -9.30
CA GLY A 496 12.46 -7.34 -8.84
C GLY A 496 12.94 -8.73 -9.25
N ILE A 497 13.33 -8.91 -10.51
CA ILE A 497 13.84 -10.17 -11.06
C ILE A 497 15.18 -10.54 -10.43
N LEU A 498 16.12 -9.59 -10.31
CA LEU A 498 17.41 -9.85 -9.64
C LEU A 498 17.20 -10.27 -8.18
N CYS A 499 16.25 -9.62 -7.49
CA CYS A 499 15.85 -10.01 -6.14
C CYS A 499 15.39 -11.48 -6.11
N LEU A 500 14.43 -11.85 -6.97
CA LEU A 500 13.93 -13.23 -7.06
C LEU A 500 15.03 -14.24 -7.39
N VAL A 501 15.92 -13.93 -8.32
CA VAL A 501 17.07 -14.80 -8.68
C VAL A 501 18.01 -15.00 -7.49
N ARG A 502 18.32 -13.94 -6.73
CA ARG A 502 19.19 -14.06 -5.55
C ARG A 502 18.52 -14.88 -4.44
N PHE A 503 17.22 -14.71 -4.23
CA PHE A 503 16.49 -15.54 -3.25
C PHE A 503 16.38 -17.00 -3.67
N TYR A 504 16.19 -17.28 -4.96
CA TYR A 504 16.25 -18.65 -5.47
C TYR A 504 17.60 -19.31 -5.17
N LYS A 505 18.71 -18.60 -5.43
CA LYS A 505 20.07 -19.08 -5.11
C LYS A 505 20.25 -19.29 -3.60
N LEU A 506 19.79 -18.34 -2.78
CA LEU A 506 19.84 -18.43 -1.32
C LEU A 506 19.10 -19.66 -0.80
N TYR A 507 17.85 -19.86 -1.20
CA TYR A 507 17.05 -21.00 -0.73
C TYR A 507 17.57 -22.34 -1.24
N THR A 508 18.13 -22.38 -2.45
CA THR A 508 18.79 -23.59 -2.96
C THR A 508 20.01 -23.95 -2.12
N ALA A 509 20.86 -22.97 -1.78
CA ALA A 509 22.04 -23.19 -0.95
C ALA A 509 21.66 -23.60 0.48
N MET A 510 20.70 -22.90 1.09
CA MET A 510 20.18 -23.24 2.41
C MET A 510 19.58 -24.65 2.44
N PHE A 511 18.78 -25.01 1.43
CA PHE A 511 18.16 -26.33 1.35
C PHE A 511 19.21 -27.44 1.32
N LYS A 512 20.26 -27.30 0.48
CA LYS A 512 21.38 -28.26 0.41
C LYS A 512 22.09 -28.41 1.75
N LYS A 513 22.38 -27.30 2.45
CA LYS A 513 23.03 -27.33 3.77
C LYS A 513 22.17 -28.00 4.84
N LEU A 514 20.88 -27.65 4.89
CA LEU A 514 19.93 -28.24 5.83
C LEU A 514 19.73 -29.74 5.57
N GLN A 515 19.71 -30.15 4.30
CA GLN A 515 19.65 -31.55 3.91
C GLN A 515 20.91 -32.31 4.37
N ALA A 516 22.11 -31.73 4.18
CA ALA A 516 23.35 -32.32 4.67
C ALA A 516 23.36 -32.47 6.21
N GLN A 517 22.87 -31.47 6.94
CA GLN A 517 22.72 -31.56 8.40
C GLN A 517 21.76 -32.66 8.84
N CYS A 518 20.66 -32.88 8.12
CA CYS A 518 19.73 -33.98 8.41
C CYS A 518 20.36 -35.35 8.22
N ASN A 519 21.27 -35.48 7.25
CA ASN A 519 21.94 -36.75 6.97
C ASN A 519 23.00 -37.11 8.03
N THR A 520 23.58 -36.11 8.71
CA THR A 520 24.61 -36.33 9.73
C THR A 520 24.05 -36.49 11.14
N THR A 521 22.84 -36.00 11.40
CA THR A 521 22.19 -36.13 12.71
C THR A 521 21.38 -37.42 12.78
N VAL A 522 21.92 -38.44 13.47
CA VAL A 522 21.18 -39.67 13.81
C VAL A 522 20.05 -39.29 14.77
N CYS A 523 18.83 -39.12 14.26
CA CYS A 523 17.65 -38.93 15.11
C CYS A 523 17.23 -40.29 15.72
N PRO A 524 17.11 -40.40 17.06
CA PRO A 524 16.66 -41.63 17.71
C PRO A 524 15.19 -41.98 17.43
N ASP A 525 14.37 -41.04 16.94
CA ASP A 525 12.96 -41.28 16.61
C ASP A 525 12.79 -41.86 15.19
N SER A 526 12.50 -43.17 15.12
CA SER A 526 12.38 -43.96 13.88
C SER A 526 11.27 -43.51 12.92
N PHE A 527 10.22 -42.85 13.41
CA PHE A 527 9.15 -42.32 12.56
C PHE A 527 9.57 -40.99 11.89
N ILE A 528 10.29 -40.15 12.62
CA ILE A 528 10.71 -38.82 12.13
C ILE A 528 11.95 -38.93 11.24
N SER A 529 12.80 -39.96 11.45
CA SER A 529 13.98 -40.21 10.62
C SER A 529 13.65 -40.46 9.14
N ASN A 530 12.44 -40.93 8.82
CA ASN A 530 12.03 -41.21 7.44
C ASN A 530 11.65 -39.96 6.62
N LEU A 531 11.53 -38.79 7.25
CA LEU A 531 11.09 -37.53 6.61
C LEU A 531 12.26 -36.55 6.36
N THR A 532 13.38 -37.06 5.85
CA THR A 532 14.64 -36.29 5.67
C THR A 532 14.50 -35.08 4.74
N TRP A 533 13.61 -35.11 3.75
CA TRP A 533 13.37 -33.97 2.83
C TRP A 533 12.34 -32.96 3.35
N VAL A 534 11.44 -33.37 4.26
CA VAL A 534 10.38 -32.50 4.79
C VAL A 534 10.95 -31.45 5.73
N LYS A 535 11.93 -31.80 6.58
CA LYS A 535 12.56 -30.85 7.52
C LYS A 535 13.22 -29.66 6.79
N PRO A 536 14.10 -29.86 5.79
CA PRO A 536 14.63 -28.75 5.00
C PRO A 536 13.54 -27.93 4.31
N LEU A 537 12.52 -28.57 3.72
CA LEU A 537 11.45 -27.85 3.03
C LEU A 537 10.64 -26.96 3.99
N VAL A 538 10.20 -27.51 5.12
CA VAL A 538 9.47 -26.75 6.15
C VAL A 538 10.32 -25.61 6.67
N SER A 539 11.63 -25.81 6.82
CA SER A 539 12.57 -24.77 7.24
C SER A 539 12.67 -23.63 6.24
N ILE A 540 12.75 -23.92 4.93
CA ILE A 540 12.76 -22.89 3.86
C ILE A 540 11.43 -22.14 3.80
N VAL A 541 10.31 -22.86 3.84
CA VAL A 541 8.96 -22.26 3.81
C VAL A 541 8.69 -21.44 5.08
N SER A 542 9.29 -21.83 6.21
CA SER A 542 9.25 -21.09 7.47
C SER A 542 10.34 -20.01 7.56
N HIS A 543 11.08 -19.73 6.49
CA HIS A 543 12.00 -18.61 6.49
C HIS A 543 11.22 -17.29 6.55
N ALA A 544 11.71 -16.34 7.35
CA ALA A 544 10.98 -15.11 7.65
C ALA A 544 10.63 -14.25 6.42
N GLU A 545 11.42 -14.39 5.36
CA GLU A 545 11.27 -13.65 4.11
C GLU A 545 10.49 -14.40 3.02
N PHE A 546 10.16 -15.68 3.22
CA PHE A 546 9.54 -16.49 2.17
C PHE A 546 8.19 -15.91 1.72
N GLY A 547 7.34 -15.51 2.67
CA GLY A 547 6.07 -14.85 2.34
C GLY A 547 6.23 -13.48 1.67
N LEU A 548 7.29 -12.74 2.00
CA LEU A 548 7.62 -11.48 1.33
C LEU A 548 8.06 -11.70 -0.12
N MET A 549 8.77 -12.81 -0.37
CA MET A 549 9.17 -13.24 -1.71
C MET A 549 8.01 -13.68 -2.57
N ILE A 550 7.09 -14.47 -2.02
CA ILE A 550 5.87 -14.85 -2.73
C ILE A 550 5.05 -13.60 -3.09
N HIS A 551 4.97 -12.63 -2.19
CA HIS A 551 4.31 -11.36 -2.49
C HIS A 551 5.01 -10.60 -3.63
N LEU A 552 6.35 -10.46 -3.60
CA LEU A 552 7.11 -9.84 -4.70
C LEU A 552 6.92 -10.58 -6.02
N PHE A 553 6.99 -11.92 -6.02
CA PHE A 553 6.81 -12.74 -7.20
C PHE A 553 5.43 -12.54 -7.83
N ILE A 554 4.36 -12.61 -7.02
CA ILE A 554 2.98 -12.39 -7.49
C ILE A 554 2.86 -10.98 -8.09
N THR A 555 3.41 -9.95 -7.43
CA THR A 555 3.37 -8.58 -7.96
C THR A 555 4.12 -8.47 -9.29
N VAL A 556 5.37 -8.93 -9.39
CA VAL A 556 6.16 -8.86 -10.63
C VAL A 556 5.46 -9.58 -11.78
N VAL A 557 4.99 -10.81 -11.55
CA VAL A 557 4.31 -11.61 -12.59
C VAL A 557 2.98 -10.97 -12.98
N THR A 558 2.19 -10.51 -12.01
CA THR A 558 0.87 -9.89 -12.29
C THR A 558 1.04 -8.63 -13.13
N PHE A 559 1.98 -7.75 -12.79
CA PHE A 559 2.15 -6.50 -13.55
C PHE A 559 2.89 -6.69 -14.88
N LEU A 560 3.72 -7.73 -15.00
CA LEU A 560 4.36 -8.07 -16.27
C LEU A 560 3.34 -8.59 -17.29
N PHE A 561 2.37 -9.40 -16.83
CA PHE A 561 1.49 -10.17 -17.72
C PHE A 561 0.04 -9.72 -17.75
N TYR A 562 -0.48 -9.10 -16.68
CA TYR A 562 -1.93 -8.93 -16.47
C TYR A 562 -2.34 -7.50 -16.09
N ALA A 563 -1.43 -6.53 -16.08
CA ALA A 563 -1.76 -5.14 -15.75
C ALA A 563 -0.90 -4.14 -16.52
N HIS A 564 -1.21 -2.85 -16.40
CA HIS A 564 -0.36 -1.79 -16.93
C HIS A 564 1.01 -1.81 -16.26
N THR A 565 2.05 -1.89 -17.08
CA THR A 565 3.40 -2.16 -16.58
C THR A 565 3.98 -1.02 -15.75
N ASP A 566 3.60 0.23 -16.02
CA ASP A 566 3.98 1.41 -15.23
C ASP A 566 3.38 1.39 -13.82
N ILE A 567 2.23 0.74 -13.61
CA ILE A 567 1.64 0.62 -12.28
C ILE A 567 2.57 -0.15 -11.34
N ILE A 568 3.47 -1.02 -11.84
CA ILE A 568 4.45 -1.71 -10.99
C ILE A 568 5.27 -0.72 -10.16
N LEU A 569 5.54 0.49 -10.69
CA LEU A 569 6.26 1.53 -9.98
C LEU A 569 5.56 1.96 -8.69
N ARG A 570 4.24 1.83 -8.62
CA ARG A 570 3.46 2.14 -7.44
C ARG A 570 3.29 0.92 -6.53
N GLN A 571 3.36 -0.28 -7.10
CA GLN A 571 3.03 -1.55 -6.42
C GLN A 571 4.22 -2.17 -5.71
N VAL A 572 5.45 -1.76 -6.03
CA VAL A 572 6.62 -2.14 -5.24
C VAL A 572 6.82 -1.26 -4.01
N CYS A 573 6.18 -0.09 -3.91
CA CYS A 573 6.20 0.77 -2.72
C CYS A 573 5.95 0.02 -1.39
N PRO A 574 4.97 -0.89 -1.27
CA PRO A 574 4.73 -1.66 -0.05
C PRO A 574 5.62 -2.91 0.09
N LEU A 575 6.58 -3.18 -0.81
CA LEU A 575 7.37 -4.41 -0.81
C LEU A 575 8.75 -4.20 -0.15
N PRO A 576 8.96 -4.57 1.13
CA PRO A 576 10.20 -4.29 1.83
C PRO A 576 11.42 -4.94 1.18
N CYS A 577 11.27 -6.15 0.62
CA CYS A 577 12.38 -6.86 0.00
C CYS A 577 12.90 -6.18 -1.27
N TYR A 578 12.07 -5.40 -1.97
CA TYR A 578 12.50 -4.59 -3.10
C TYR A 578 13.52 -3.53 -2.64
N PHE A 579 13.19 -2.78 -1.58
CA PHE A 579 14.07 -1.76 -1.01
C PHE A 579 15.33 -2.34 -0.36
N LEU A 580 15.21 -3.50 0.30
CA LEU A 580 16.37 -4.21 0.85
C LEU A 580 17.35 -4.61 -0.25
N HIS A 581 16.84 -5.19 -1.33
CA HIS A 581 17.67 -5.66 -2.43
C HIS A 581 18.36 -4.51 -3.16
N PHE A 582 17.62 -3.42 -3.35
CA PHE A 582 18.19 -2.18 -3.86
C PHE A 582 19.34 -1.67 -2.97
N ALA A 583 19.12 -1.62 -1.64
CA ALA A 583 20.15 -1.18 -0.70
C ALA A 583 21.43 -2.04 -0.79
N ILE A 584 21.28 -3.35 -0.97
CA ILE A 584 22.40 -4.28 -1.18
C ILE A 584 23.15 -3.96 -2.48
N ILE A 585 22.42 -3.71 -3.59
CA ILE A 585 23.02 -3.35 -4.88
C ILE A 585 23.82 -2.05 -4.76
N VAL A 586 23.26 -1.03 -4.11
CA VAL A 586 23.91 0.28 -3.93
C VAL A 586 25.09 0.22 -2.97
N GLU A 587 25.01 -0.57 -1.89
CA GLU A 587 26.11 -0.68 -0.93
C GLU A 587 27.41 -1.21 -1.57
N ARG A 588 27.30 -2.09 -2.57
CA ARG A 588 28.44 -2.57 -3.37
C ARG A 588 29.17 -1.48 -4.15
N LEU A 589 28.53 -0.33 -4.39
CA LEU A 589 29.19 0.84 -4.99
C LEU A 589 30.12 1.54 -3.99
N SER A 590 29.81 1.47 -2.69
CA SER A 590 30.61 2.15 -1.66
C SER A 590 31.97 1.49 -1.38
N ASP A 591 32.16 0.24 -1.80
CA ASP A 591 33.41 -0.49 -1.63
C ASP A 591 34.48 -0.12 -2.67
N VAL A 592 34.15 0.71 -3.65
CA VAL A 592 35.07 1.11 -4.71
C VAL A 592 35.89 2.32 -4.27
N LYS A 593 37.19 2.10 -4.05
CA LYS A 593 38.19 3.18 -3.96
C LYS A 593 38.69 3.53 -5.37
N GLY A 594 38.02 4.46 -6.07
CA GLY A 594 38.47 5.00 -7.37
C GLY A 594 37.42 4.96 -8.49
N ILE A 595 37.61 5.75 -9.56
CA ILE A 595 36.67 5.87 -10.69
C ILE A 595 37.17 4.99 -11.86
N LYS A 596 37.18 3.67 -11.69
CA LYS A 596 37.41 2.75 -12.82
C LYS A 596 36.10 2.07 -13.21
N ILE A 597 35.23 2.84 -13.87
CA ILE A 597 33.84 2.45 -14.20
C ILE A 597 33.75 1.20 -15.09
N TRP A 598 34.79 0.92 -15.87
CA TRP A 598 34.77 -0.09 -16.93
C TRP A 598 35.29 -1.47 -16.51
N GLU A 599 35.90 -1.60 -15.31
CA GLU A 599 36.41 -2.88 -14.79
C GLU A 599 35.39 -3.60 -13.87
N TYR A 600 34.12 -3.19 -13.88
CA TYR A 600 33.13 -3.63 -12.89
C TYR A 600 32.34 -4.88 -13.25
N ASP A 601 32.01 -5.67 -12.21
CA ASP A 601 30.95 -6.68 -12.22
C ASP A 601 29.61 -6.04 -12.66
N PHE A 602 28.84 -6.77 -13.46
CA PHE A 602 27.53 -6.41 -14.02
C PHE A 602 26.61 -5.72 -13.00
N GLU A 603 26.63 -6.16 -11.74
CA GLU A 603 25.78 -5.59 -10.69
C GLU A 603 26.11 -4.14 -10.34
N ARG A 604 27.39 -3.74 -10.36
CA ARG A 604 27.79 -2.36 -10.06
C ARG A 604 27.40 -1.43 -11.21
N PHE A 605 27.62 -1.86 -12.45
CA PHE A 605 27.13 -1.15 -13.63
C PHE A 605 25.61 -0.95 -13.55
N TYR A 606 24.89 -2.02 -13.20
CA TYR A 606 23.45 -1.97 -13.01
C TYR A 606 23.02 -1.02 -11.87
N ALA A 607 23.74 -0.99 -10.74
CA ALA A 607 23.49 -0.06 -9.65
C ALA A 607 23.55 1.41 -10.10
N VAL A 608 24.56 1.76 -10.89
CA VAL A 608 24.71 3.10 -11.48
C VAL A 608 23.54 3.42 -12.41
N ILE A 609 23.13 2.45 -13.25
CA ILE A 609 21.96 2.62 -14.11
C ILE A 609 20.69 2.87 -13.30
N ILE A 610 20.40 2.08 -12.26
CA ILE A 610 19.18 2.29 -11.47
C ILE A 610 19.21 3.66 -10.78
N LEU A 611 20.35 4.05 -10.20
CA LEU A 611 20.49 5.36 -9.55
C LEU A 611 20.29 6.50 -10.56
N GLY A 612 20.96 6.44 -11.71
CA GLY A 612 20.78 7.39 -12.80
C GLY A 612 19.34 7.43 -13.29
N TYR A 613 18.71 6.26 -13.44
CA TYR A 613 17.30 6.12 -13.80
C TYR A 613 16.37 6.76 -12.77
N CYS A 614 16.60 6.55 -11.48
CA CYS A 614 15.82 7.17 -10.42
C CYS A 614 15.97 8.69 -10.46
N VAL A 615 17.19 9.22 -10.62
CA VAL A 615 17.40 10.66 -10.78
C VAL A 615 16.66 11.19 -12.02
N ILE A 616 16.81 10.54 -13.17
CA ILE A 616 16.14 10.93 -14.41
C ILE A 616 14.63 10.90 -14.25
N THR A 617 14.06 9.83 -13.66
CA THR A 617 12.62 9.71 -13.45
C THR A 617 12.09 10.60 -12.36
N MET A 618 12.88 11.01 -11.38
CA MET A 618 12.51 12.10 -10.47
C MET A 618 12.48 13.44 -11.22
N SER A 619 13.50 13.72 -12.03
CA SER A 619 13.65 14.95 -12.80
C SER A 619 12.63 15.08 -13.93
N ILE A 620 12.22 13.97 -14.56
CA ILE A 620 11.23 13.91 -15.62
C ILE A 620 9.83 13.69 -15.03
N GLY A 621 9.70 12.79 -14.06
CA GLY A 621 8.42 12.43 -13.44
C GLY A 621 7.81 13.57 -12.68
N LEU A 622 8.60 14.47 -12.07
CA LEU A 622 8.06 15.65 -11.41
C LEU A 622 7.42 16.63 -12.42
N PRO A 623 8.09 17.03 -13.53
CA PRO A 623 7.48 17.73 -14.65
C PRO A 623 6.34 16.97 -15.34
N LEU A 624 6.48 15.68 -15.63
CA LEU A 624 5.45 14.87 -16.28
C LEU A 624 4.22 14.72 -15.40
N PHE A 625 4.37 14.64 -14.07
CA PHE A 625 3.22 14.62 -13.16
C PHE A 625 2.55 15.99 -13.09
N THR A 626 3.32 17.09 -13.12
CA THR A 626 2.77 18.45 -13.25
C THR A 626 2.21 18.75 -14.66
N ASN A 627 2.71 18.11 -15.72
CA ASN A 627 2.37 18.33 -17.14
C ASN A 627 1.48 17.25 -17.75
N PHE A 628 1.18 16.15 -17.05
CA PHE A 628 0.10 15.23 -17.46
C PHE A 628 -1.24 15.99 -17.55
N ILE A 629 -1.31 17.18 -16.95
CA ILE A 629 -2.37 18.19 -17.09
C ILE A 629 -2.48 18.78 -18.52
N GLY A 630 -1.44 18.71 -19.34
CA GLY A 630 -1.39 19.34 -20.67
C GLY A 630 -1.25 18.39 -21.86
N PHE A 631 -0.95 17.10 -21.66
CA PHE A 631 -0.70 16.16 -22.76
C PHE A 631 -1.89 15.23 -23.09
N THR A 632 -2.89 15.14 -22.21
CA THR A 632 -4.20 14.54 -22.50
C THR A 632 -5.26 15.63 -22.53
#